data_AF-A0A9E4CS85-F1
#
_entry.id   AF-A0A9E4CS85-F1
#
_cell.length_a   1.000
_cell.length_b   1.000
_cell.length_c   1.000
_cell.angle_alpha   90.00
_cell.angle_beta   90.00
_cell.angle_gamma   90.00
#
_symmetry.space_group_name_H-M   'P 1'
#
loop_
_entity.id
_entity.type
_entity.pdbx_description
1 polymer ?
#
loop_
_entity_poly.entity_id
_entity_poly.type
_entity_poly.pdbx_seq_one_letter_code
_entity_poly.pdbx_strand_id
1 'polypeptide(L)'
;MTTHDHLTPSRPELLEPAHGVSLAMYALVARRMASRGYDPSASDEIAEDLGISPPTWQLARKEWDRRLSGDPAVAAEFSHHYKHPLR
;
A
#
# COMPACT_ATOMS: atom_id res chain seq x y z
N MET A 1 17.52 -20.50 -27.25
CA MET A 1 17.19 -19.06 -27.10
C MET A 1 15.69 -18.98 -27.11
N THR A 2 14.97 -18.71 -26.02
CA THR A 2 15.25 -17.76 -24.93
C THR A 2 14.52 -18.24 -23.68
N THR A 3 15.26 -18.40 -22.58
CA THR A 3 14.72 -18.45 -21.23
C THR A 3 13.89 -17.18 -21.05
N HIS A 4 12.57 -17.31 -20.96
CA HIS A 4 11.71 -16.21 -20.52
C HIS A 4 11.86 -16.15 -19.00
N ASP A 5 13.02 -15.65 -18.58
CA ASP A 5 13.29 -15.23 -17.23
C ASP A 5 12.38 -14.02 -16.97
N HIS A 6 11.14 -14.29 -16.54
CA HIS A 6 10.20 -13.25 -16.11
C HIS A 6 10.62 -12.76 -14.71
N LEU A 7 11.89 -12.41 -14.54
CA LEU A 7 12.25 -11.36 -13.59
C LEU A 7 11.67 -10.08 -14.19
N THR A 8 10.37 -9.86 -13.98
CA THR A 8 9.77 -8.55 -14.23
C THR A 8 10.71 -7.56 -13.54
N PRO A 9 11.37 -6.64 -14.29
CA PRO A 9 12.20 -5.65 -13.65
C PRO A 9 11.32 -4.98 -12.61
N SER A 10 11.74 -4.96 -11.35
CA SER A 10 11.01 -4.29 -10.26
C SER A 10 10.64 -2.91 -10.78
N ARG A 11 9.37 -2.69 -11.09
CA ARG A 11 8.94 -1.48 -11.77
C ARG A 11 8.89 -0.39 -10.70
N PRO A 12 9.87 0.53 -10.64
CA PRO A 12 9.92 1.52 -9.55
C PRO A 12 8.68 2.41 -9.57
N GLU A 13 8.07 2.61 -10.74
CA GLU A 13 6.79 3.31 -10.92
C GLU A 13 5.62 2.71 -10.11
N LEU A 14 5.68 1.43 -9.74
CA LEU A 14 4.65 0.80 -8.92
C LEU A 14 4.79 1.16 -7.44
N LEU A 15 5.96 1.63 -7.00
CA LEU A 15 6.20 2.09 -5.64
C LEU A 15 5.94 3.59 -5.48
N GLU A 16 5.71 4.31 -6.58
CA GLU A 16 5.34 5.73 -6.56
C GLU A 16 4.02 5.95 -5.79
N PRO A 17 3.88 7.06 -5.04
CA PRO A 17 2.67 7.34 -4.26
C PRO A 17 1.39 7.28 -5.11
N ALA A 18 0.43 6.45 -4.68
CA ALA A 18 -0.89 6.39 -5.31
C ALA A 18 -1.74 7.56 -4.82
N HIS A 19 -2.13 8.47 -5.73
CA HIS A 19 -2.90 9.68 -5.38
C HIS A 19 -2.27 10.51 -4.24
N GLY A 20 -0.94 10.52 -4.15
CA GLY A 20 -0.20 11.21 -3.08
C GLY A 20 -0.03 10.42 -1.79
N VAL A 21 -0.57 9.19 -1.70
CA VAL A 21 -0.40 8.29 -0.56
C VAL A 21 0.73 7.30 -0.85
N SER A 22 1.82 7.41 -0.09
CA SER A 22 2.95 6.49 -0.20
C SER A 22 2.59 5.08 0.30
N LEU A 23 3.35 4.07 -0.15
CA LEU A 23 3.18 2.69 0.32
C LEU A 23 3.39 2.57 1.84
N ALA A 24 4.31 3.35 2.40
CA ALA A 24 4.53 3.42 3.84
C ALA A 24 3.30 3.93 4.61
N MET A 25 2.62 4.96 4.09
CA MET A 25 1.37 5.46 4.69
C MET A 25 0.23 4.44 4.54
N TYR A 26 0.12 3.79 3.39
CA TYR A 26 -0.84 2.71 3.19
C TYR A 26 -0.64 1.57 4.20
N ALA A 27 0.61 1.12 4.39
CA ALA A 27 0.95 0.10 5.37
C ALA A 27 0.70 0.54 6.82
N LEU A 28 0.92 1.81 7.14
CA LEU A 28 0.61 2.37 8.46
C LEU A 28 -0.90 2.32 8.77
N VAL A 29 -1.74 2.72 7.80
CA VAL A 29 -3.21 2.62 7.95
C VAL A 29 -3.63 1.17 8.12
N ALA A 30 -3.13 0.25 7.28
CA ALA A 30 -3.41 -1.18 7.37
C ALA A 30 -3.05 -1.78 8.73
N ARG A 31 -1.90 -1.36 9.29
CA ARG A 31 -1.47 -1.80 10.62
C ARG A 31 -2.34 -1.25 11.73
N ARG A 32 -2.75 0.02 11.67
CA ARG A 32 -3.68 0.61 12.65
C ARG A 32 -5.05 -0.08 12.58
N MET A 33 -5.52 -0.45 11.39
CA MET A 33 -6.72 -1.27 11.23
C MET A 33 -6.55 -2.66 11.87
N ALA A 34 -5.39 -3.30 11.73
CA ALA A 34 -5.12 -4.60 12.36
C ALA A 34 -5.25 -4.54 13.89
N SER A 35 -4.85 -3.43 14.52
CA SER A 35 -5.07 -3.19 15.96
C SER A 35 -6.54 -3.01 16.34
N ARG A 36 -7.41 -2.71 15.38
CA ARG A 36 -8.87 -2.56 15.53
C ARG A 36 -9.65 -3.77 14.95
N GLY A 37 -9.00 -4.90 14.69
CA GLY A 37 -9.65 -6.11 14.19
C GLY A 37 -9.88 -6.15 12.67
N TYR A 38 -9.11 -5.37 11.90
CA TYR A 38 -9.24 -5.22 10.44
C TYR A 38 -10.60 -4.68 9.98
N ASP A 39 -11.20 -3.78 10.76
CA ASP A 39 -12.43 -3.09 10.33
C ASP A 39 -12.13 -2.19 9.11
N PRO A 40 -12.67 -2.51 7.92
CA PRO A 40 -12.45 -1.70 6.73
C PRO A 40 -13.12 -0.33 6.83
N SER A 41 -14.15 -0.17 7.67
CA SER A 41 -14.85 1.09 7.90
C SER A 41 -13.98 2.06 8.69
N ALA A 42 -13.10 1.55 9.55
CA ALA A 42 -12.13 2.35 10.29
C ALA A 42 -10.99 2.89 9.42
N SER A 43 -10.84 2.40 8.18
CA SER A 43 -9.73 2.80 7.30
C SER A 43 -9.77 4.28 6.95
N ASP A 44 -10.98 4.82 6.73
CA ASP A 44 -11.18 6.19 6.29
C ASP A 44 -10.89 7.16 7.46
N GLU A 45 -11.40 6.85 8.66
CA GLU A 45 -11.10 7.61 9.89
C GLU A 45 -9.59 7.61 10.20
N ILE A 46 -8.93 6.46 10.10
CA ILE A 46 -7.47 6.36 10.34
C ILE A 46 -6.69 7.16 9.30
N ALA A 47 -7.13 7.16 8.04
CA ALA A 47 -6.50 7.93 6.97
C ALA A 47 -6.70 9.44 7.20
N GLU A 48 -7.88 9.87 7.64
CA GLU A 48 -8.16 11.25 8.04
C GLU A 48 -7.29 11.72 9.21
N ASP A 49 -7.13 10.89 10.25
CA ASP A 49 -6.23 11.15 11.39
C ASP A 49 -4.76 11.36 10.95
N LEU A 50 -4.41 10.82 9.78
CA LEU A 50 -3.10 10.92 9.16
C LEU A 50 -3.01 12.06 8.12
N GLY A 51 -4.07 12.86 7.98
CA GLY A 51 -4.13 14.02 7.09
C GLY A 51 -4.51 13.69 5.64
N ILE A 52 -5.02 12.48 5.37
CA ILE A 52 -5.45 12.06 4.04
C ILE A 52 -6.97 12.19 3.96
N SER A 53 -7.48 12.93 2.97
CA SER A 53 -8.94 13.04 2.80
C SER A 53 -9.56 11.68 2.40
N PRO A 54 -10.80 11.35 2.81
CA PRO A 54 -11.46 10.11 2.42
C PRO A 54 -11.51 9.85 0.90
N PRO A 55 -11.85 10.83 0.03
CA PRO A 55 -11.87 10.57 -1.40
C PRO A 55 -10.47 10.26 -1.96
N THR A 56 -9.43 10.93 -1.44
CA THR A 56 -8.04 10.60 -1.80
C THR A 56 -7.67 9.19 -1.33
N TRP A 57 -8.03 8.85 -0.09
CA TRP A 57 -7.75 7.55 0.49
C TRP A 57 -8.40 6.41 -0.28
N GLN A 58 -9.68 6.52 -0.64
CA GLN A 58 -10.37 5.46 -1.39
C GLN A 58 -9.75 5.22 -2.77
N LEU A 59 -9.34 6.27 -3.47
CA LEU A 59 -8.64 6.17 -4.75
C LEU A 59 -7.25 5.50 -4.57
N ALA A 60 -6.48 5.95 -3.57
CA ALA A 60 -5.19 5.38 -3.24
C ALA A 60 -5.27 3.91 -2.85
N ARG A 61 -6.24 3.54 -1.98
CA ARG A 61 -6.48 2.17 -1.53
C ARG A 61 -6.76 1.24 -2.69
N LYS A 62 -7.69 1.62 -3.59
CA LYS A 62 -8.02 0.82 -4.78
C LYS A 62 -6.79 0.57 -5.66
N GLU A 63 -5.96 1.59 -5.85
CA GLU A 63 -4.73 1.47 -6.64
C GLU A 63 -3.68 0.61 -5.93
N TRP A 64 -3.48 0.76 -4.62
CA TRP A 64 -2.58 -0.09 -3.85
C TRP A 64 -3.03 -1.54 -3.81
N ASP A 65 -4.32 -1.83 -3.61
CA ASP A 65 -4.87 -3.18 -3.63
C ASP A 65 -4.64 -3.86 -4.99
N ARG A 66 -4.79 -3.10 -6.09
CA ARG A 66 -4.49 -3.55 -7.45
C ARG A 66 -3.00 -3.88 -7.62
N ARG A 67 -2.10 -3.00 -7.14
CA ARG A 67 -0.64 -3.19 -7.26
C ARG A 67 -0.15 -4.35 -6.39
N LEU A 68 -0.63 -4.47 -5.16
CA LEU A 68 -0.29 -5.56 -4.23
C LEU A 68 -0.71 -6.93 -4.77
N SER A 69 -1.86 -7.00 -5.42
CA SER A 69 -2.35 -8.23 -6.03
C SER A 69 -1.66 -8.55 -7.36
N GLY A 70 -1.14 -7.53 -8.05
CA GLY A 70 -0.56 -7.64 -9.38
C GLY A 70 0.96 -7.81 -9.42
N ASP A 71 1.68 -7.41 -8.36
CA ASP A 71 3.14 -7.44 -8.35
C ASP A 71 3.71 -7.88 -6.98
N PRO A 72 4.46 -9.00 -6.92
CA PRO A 72 5.02 -9.51 -5.67
C PRO A 72 6.12 -8.61 -5.08
N ALA A 73 6.79 -7.77 -5.87
CA ALA A 73 7.77 -6.82 -5.35
C ALA A 73 7.07 -5.71 -4.54
N VAL A 74 5.90 -5.26 -4.98
CA VAL A 74 5.08 -4.30 -4.22
C VAL A 74 4.60 -4.95 -2.91
N ALA A 75 4.18 -6.22 -2.94
CA ALA A 75 3.80 -6.97 -1.74
C ALA A 75 4.96 -7.15 -0.75
N ALA A 76 6.18 -7.36 -1.25
CA ALA A 76 7.38 -7.43 -0.44
C ALA A 76 7.69 -6.07 0.24
N GLU A 77 7.62 -4.98 -0.51
CA GLU A 77 7.87 -3.63 0.02
C GLU A 77 6.79 -3.20 1.05
N PHE A 78 5.52 -3.52 0.78
CA PHE A 78 4.45 -3.33 1.75
C PHE A 78 4.74 -4.08 3.05
N SER A 79 5.15 -5.35 2.94
CA SER A 79 5.48 -6.18 4.10
C SER A 79 6.64 -5.59 4.90
N HIS A 80 7.61 -4.94 4.23
CA HIS A 80 8.70 -4.22 4.88
C HIS A 80 8.16 -3.04 5.70
N HIS A 81 7.40 -2.13 5.09
CA HIS A 81 6.82 -0.97 5.78
C HIS A 81 5.84 -1.36 6.90
N TYR A 82 5.08 -2.43 6.72
CA TYR A 82 4.15 -2.93 7.73
C TYR A 82 4.89 -3.39 9.00
N LYS A 83 6.02 -4.09 8.82
CA LYS A 83 6.88 -4.54 9.93
C LYS A 83 7.70 -3.40 10.53
N HIS A 84 8.14 -2.46 9.70
CA HIS A 84 8.99 -1.32 10.04
C HIS A 84 8.24 0.00 9.79
N PRO A 85 7.31 0.38 10.67
CA PRO A 85 6.47 1.55 10.47
C PRO A 85 7.31 2.82 10.60
N LEU A 86 6.81 3.89 10.00
CA LEU A 86 7.36 5.24 10.19
C LEU A 86 7.39 5.55 11.69
N ARG A 87 8.56 6.01 12.19
CA ARG A 87 8.78 6.38 13.60
C ARG A 87 8.25 7.77 13.90
#